data_AF-A0A4R4ZV13-F1
#
_entry.id   AF-A0A4R4ZV13-F1
#
_cell.length_a   1.000
_cell.length_b   1.000
_cell.length_c   1.000
_cell.angle_alpha   90.00
_cell.angle_beta   90.00
_cell.angle_gamma   90.00
#
_symmetry.space_group_name_H-M   'P 1'
#
loop_
_entity.id
_entity.type
_entity.pdbx_description
1 polymer ?
#
loop_
_entity_poly.entity_id
_entity_poly.type
_entity_poly.pdbx_seq_one_letter_code
_entity_poly.pdbx_strand_id
1 'polypeptide(L)'
;MTDDGIHWPLRAVVTGPCDEVQVMDSTWQDAPVWRPGDKWVATYAPCLTYPGPPHPGLLLRVGLAAGDHLELTVAREEPDDDLRCVFRSELTNGGDGLAVFPGFVDDLVLPRGTYPVSVWVDADQPNAVRRCVIVLGDQEPFRLGRSMLVWVDGWQMECCGEPFTVGSRVEWTLYEVSSRDWLDSVLGEEFAEEVTHGEEHHGGAADGAPTTVGLVRRIRAVVSKVGVGQLGAGATPIPATGRLVDVTDADGPYQDLIGYLVDLRPTEE
;
A
#
# COMPACT_ATOMS: atom_id res chain seq x y z
N MET A 1 -9.54 22.72 -3.32
CA MET A 1 -10.17 22.27 -2.08
C MET A 1 -11.59 21.85 -2.42
N THR A 2 -11.79 20.56 -2.65
CA THR A 2 -13.12 19.95 -2.65
C THR A 2 -13.60 19.95 -1.21
N ASP A 3 -14.78 20.52 -0.96
CA ASP A 3 -15.48 20.42 0.31
C ASP A 3 -15.81 18.94 0.52
N ASP A 4 -15.06 18.25 1.38
CA ASP A 4 -15.22 16.82 1.67
C ASP A 4 -16.43 16.55 2.57
N GLY A 5 -17.14 17.61 3.01
CA GLY A 5 -18.29 17.52 3.90
C GLY A 5 -17.91 17.11 5.33
N ILE A 6 -16.62 17.02 5.63
CA ILE A 6 -16.11 16.60 6.94
C ILE A 6 -15.93 17.84 7.82
N HIS A 7 -16.60 17.85 8.98
CA HIS A 7 -16.42 18.89 9.97
C HIS A 7 -15.17 18.63 10.81
N TRP A 8 -14.05 19.24 10.42
CA TRP A 8 -12.79 19.19 11.16
C TRP A 8 -12.75 20.21 12.31
N PRO A 9 -12.04 19.92 13.42
CA PRO A 9 -11.45 18.63 13.78
C PRO A 9 -12.49 17.67 14.39
N LEU A 10 -12.27 16.37 14.22
CA LEU A 10 -13.10 15.33 14.82
C LEU A 10 -12.61 15.03 16.23
N ARG A 11 -13.53 14.91 17.20
CA ARG A 11 -13.20 14.71 18.61
C ARG A 11 -13.96 13.53 19.19
N ALA A 12 -13.26 12.71 19.95
CA ALA A 12 -13.83 11.63 20.75
C ALA A 12 -13.20 11.60 22.15
N VAL A 13 -13.90 10.94 23.06
CA VAL A 13 -13.40 10.64 24.40
C VAL A 13 -13.33 9.13 24.55
N VAL A 14 -12.13 8.59 24.73
CA VAL A 14 -11.91 7.18 25.02
C VAL A 14 -11.89 7.00 26.53
N THR A 15 -12.74 6.12 27.06
CA THR A 15 -12.81 5.84 28.51
C THR A 15 -12.13 4.52 28.82
N GLY A 16 -11.37 4.47 29.92
CA GLY A 16 -10.73 3.24 30.37
C GLY A 16 -11.69 2.23 31.01
N PRO A 17 -11.25 0.96 31.21
CA PRO A 17 -9.90 0.48 31.00
C PRO A 17 -9.58 0.31 29.51
N CYS A 18 -8.43 0.85 29.09
CA CYS A 18 -8.01 0.83 27.68
C CYS A 18 -6.50 0.95 27.59
N ASP A 19 -5.86 0.01 26.90
CA ASP A 19 -4.41 -0.02 26.70
C ASP A 19 -3.99 0.42 25.29
N GLU A 20 -4.95 0.59 24.38
CA GLU A 20 -4.66 0.94 23.00
C GLU A 20 -5.83 1.62 22.28
N VAL A 21 -5.48 2.53 21.38
CA VAL A 21 -6.41 3.16 20.43
C VAL A 21 -6.00 2.73 19.03
N GLN A 22 -6.95 2.24 18.25
CA GLN A 22 -6.76 1.80 16.87
C GLN A 22 -7.31 2.86 15.93
N VAL A 23 -6.59 3.15 14.84
CA VAL A 23 -7.05 3.95 13.71
C VAL A 23 -6.81 3.09 12.49
N MET A 24 -7.83 2.63 11.80
CA MET A 24 -7.68 1.65 10.72
C MET A 24 -8.53 2.05 9.53
N ASP A 25 -8.06 1.73 8.35
CA ASP A 25 -8.89 1.66 7.16
C ASP A 25 -10.03 0.66 7.36
N SER A 26 -11.27 1.12 7.15
CA SER A 26 -12.48 0.31 7.36
C SER A 26 -12.60 -0.86 6.36
N THR A 27 -11.85 -0.84 5.25
CA THR A 27 -11.75 -1.96 4.30
C THR A 27 -10.80 -3.07 4.79
N TRP A 28 -9.96 -2.80 5.79
CA TRP A 28 -8.92 -3.72 6.22
C TRP A 28 -9.38 -4.66 7.33
N GLN A 29 -9.02 -5.95 7.20
CA GLN A 29 -9.47 -7.01 8.10
C GLN A 29 -8.50 -7.30 9.26
N ASP A 30 -7.27 -6.76 9.22
CA ASP A 30 -6.22 -7.01 10.21
C ASP A 30 -5.77 -5.73 10.91
N ALA A 31 -5.60 -5.81 12.23
CA ALA A 31 -5.08 -4.72 13.04
C ALA A 31 -3.53 -4.74 13.07
N PRO A 32 -2.88 -3.56 13.23
CA PRO A 32 -1.45 -3.52 13.51
C PRO A 32 -1.11 -4.29 14.78
N VAL A 33 0.11 -4.83 14.86
CA VAL A 33 0.64 -5.57 16.00
C VAL A 33 1.94 -4.94 16.50
N TRP A 34 2.11 -4.90 17.81
CA TRP A 34 3.30 -4.41 18.47
C TRP A 34 4.54 -5.27 18.16
N ARG A 35 5.63 -4.64 17.73
CA ARG A 35 6.94 -5.28 17.62
C ARG A 35 7.84 -4.96 18.81
N PRO A 36 8.87 -5.79 19.07
CA PRO A 36 9.94 -5.41 19.98
C PRO A 36 10.56 -4.07 19.57
N GLY A 37 10.52 -3.08 20.47
CA GLY A 37 11.05 -1.75 20.25
C GLY A 37 10.00 -0.67 19.96
N ASP A 38 8.78 -1.04 19.58
CA ASP A 38 7.69 -0.09 19.42
C ASP A 38 7.30 0.49 20.78
N LYS A 39 7.31 1.81 20.89
CA LYS A 39 7.03 2.51 22.16
C LYS A 39 5.68 3.20 22.19
N TRP A 40 5.32 3.86 21.08
CA TRP A 40 4.17 4.78 21.01
C TRP A 40 3.12 4.30 20.05
N VAL A 41 3.54 3.96 18.83
CA VAL A 41 2.65 3.56 17.75
C VAL A 41 3.21 2.30 17.10
N ALA A 42 2.35 1.31 16.88
CA ALA A 42 2.63 0.17 16.02
C ALA A 42 1.84 0.30 14.73
N THR A 43 2.47 -0.05 13.62
CA THR A 43 1.89 0.13 12.29
C THR A 43 2.08 -1.10 11.40
N TYR A 44 2.73 -2.14 11.93
CA TYR A 44 2.93 -3.39 11.23
C TYR A 44 1.69 -4.26 11.37
N ALA A 45 0.97 -4.52 10.27
CA ALA A 45 -0.01 -5.59 10.20
C ALA A 45 0.64 -6.82 9.55
N PRO A 46 0.54 -8.03 10.14
CA PRO A 46 1.16 -9.25 9.59
C PRO A 46 0.39 -9.86 8.41
N CYS A 47 -0.67 -9.21 7.91
CA CYS A 47 -1.56 -9.71 6.87
C CYS A 47 -0.81 -10.30 5.66
N LEU A 48 -1.25 -11.49 5.23
CA LEU A 48 -0.75 -12.20 4.04
C LEU A 48 -1.41 -11.72 2.73
N THR A 49 -2.52 -10.97 2.81
CA THR A 49 -3.31 -10.54 1.65
C THR A 49 -2.74 -9.29 0.97
N TYR A 50 -2.09 -8.40 1.73
CA TYR A 50 -1.46 -7.16 1.22
C TYR A 50 -0.06 -6.98 1.85
N PRO A 51 0.98 -7.65 1.33
CA PRO A 51 2.32 -7.57 1.92
C PRO A 51 3.04 -6.26 1.57
N GLY A 52 3.12 -5.32 2.51
CA GLY A 52 3.96 -4.11 2.40
C GLY A 52 3.41 -2.91 3.17
N PRO A 53 4.19 -1.84 3.44
CA PRO A 53 3.60 -0.54 3.75
C PRO A 53 2.68 -0.12 2.57
N PRO A 54 1.69 0.77 2.78
CA PRO A 54 1.45 1.69 3.86
C PRO A 54 0.72 1.00 4.98
N HIS A 55 0.80 1.64 6.11
CA HIS A 55 0.17 1.16 7.31
C HIS A 55 -1.35 1.28 7.11
N PRO A 56 -2.07 0.15 7.04
CA PRO A 56 -3.53 0.20 6.91
C PRO A 56 -4.18 0.70 8.19
N GLY A 57 -3.40 0.81 9.25
CA GLY A 57 -3.80 1.44 10.48
C GLY A 57 -2.63 1.76 11.39
N LEU A 58 -2.97 2.43 12.48
CA LEU A 58 -2.12 2.79 13.58
C LEU A 58 -2.70 2.17 14.85
N LEU A 59 -1.83 1.58 15.65
CA LEU A 59 -2.14 1.15 17.00
C LEU A 59 -1.37 2.05 17.97
N LEU A 60 -2.06 2.99 18.61
CA LEU A 60 -1.51 3.89 19.61
C LEU A 60 -1.56 3.23 20.98
N ARG A 61 -0.43 3.19 21.68
CA ARG A 61 -0.39 2.73 23.06
C ARG A 61 -0.94 3.80 23.99
N VAL A 62 -1.91 3.42 24.80
CA VAL A 62 -2.41 4.24 25.91
C VAL A 62 -2.41 3.39 27.18
N GLY A 63 -2.58 3.99 28.36
CA GLY A 63 -2.69 3.22 29.61
C GLY A 63 -3.71 3.87 30.51
N LEU A 64 -4.97 3.71 30.14
CA LEU A 64 -6.10 4.29 30.85
C LEU A 64 -6.63 3.29 31.87
N ALA A 65 -6.60 3.66 33.14
CA ALA A 65 -7.26 2.91 34.18
C ALA A 65 -8.80 3.05 34.09
N ALA A 66 -9.54 2.20 34.81
CA ALA A 66 -10.99 2.35 34.90
C ALA A 66 -11.35 3.74 35.48
N GLY A 67 -12.17 4.50 34.75
CA GLY A 67 -12.56 5.86 35.10
C GLY A 67 -11.64 6.97 34.56
N ASP A 68 -10.47 6.63 34.01
CA ASP A 68 -9.65 7.58 33.25
C ASP A 68 -10.24 7.80 31.85
N HIS A 69 -9.87 8.92 31.24
CA HIS A 69 -10.25 9.26 29.88
C HIS A 69 -9.06 9.80 29.07
N LEU A 70 -9.16 9.64 27.76
CA LEU A 70 -8.30 10.24 26.75
C LEU A 70 -9.15 11.10 25.83
N GLU A 71 -8.78 12.36 25.66
CA GLU A 71 -9.30 13.21 24.60
C GLU A 71 -8.55 12.91 23.30
N LEU A 72 -9.25 12.34 22.33
CA LEU A 72 -8.71 12.00 21.02
C LEU A 72 -9.24 12.97 19.97
N THR A 73 -8.33 13.60 19.23
CA THR A 73 -8.67 14.50 18.13
C THR A 73 -8.05 13.99 16.84
N VAL A 74 -8.82 13.98 15.74
CA VAL A 74 -8.29 13.84 14.37
C VAL A 74 -8.41 15.20 13.69
N ALA A 75 -7.29 15.74 13.20
CA ALA A 75 -7.20 17.10 12.67
C ALA A 75 -6.41 17.16 11.35
N ARG A 76 -6.47 18.30 10.66
CA ARG A 76 -5.65 18.60 9.46
C ARG A 76 -4.41 19.42 9.78
N GLU A 77 -4.40 20.12 10.90
CA GLU A 77 -3.33 21.02 11.31
C GLU A 77 -2.59 20.46 12.52
N GLU A 78 -1.28 20.73 12.60
CA GLU A 78 -0.49 20.38 13.78
C GLU A 78 -1.02 21.15 15.01
N PRO A 79 -1.06 20.50 16.20
CA PRO A 79 -1.54 21.14 17.42
C PRO A 79 -0.53 22.17 17.96
N ASP A 80 -0.98 22.98 18.93
CA ASP A 80 -0.14 23.96 19.63
C ASP A 80 1.07 23.31 20.38
N ASP A 81 2.02 24.16 20.81
CA ASP A 81 3.31 23.80 21.41
C ASP A 81 3.26 22.95 22.70
N ASP A 82 2.08 22.67 23.26
CA ASP A 82 1.92 21.87 24.48
C ASP A 82 1.89 20.35 24.23
N LEU A 83 1.81 19.92 22.96
CA LEU A 83 1.89 18.52 22.57
C LEU A 83 3.22 18.20 21.87
N ARG A 84 3.69 16.96 22.05
CA ARG A 84 4.90 16.44 21.40
C ARG A 84 4.56 15.42 20.32
N CYS A 85 5.16 15.56 19.15
CA CYS A 85 5.09 14.56 18.10
C CYS A 85 5.87 13.30 18.52
N VAL A 86 5.20 12.16 18.57
CA VAL A 86 5.80 10.86 18.93
C VAL A 86 5.89 9.88 17.76
N PHE A 87 5.24 10.21 16.65
CA PHE A 87 5.20 9.36 15.45
C PHE A 87 4.91 10.18 14.21
N ARG A 88 5.57 9.84 13.09
CA ARG A 88 5.29 10.33 11.74
C ARG A 88 5.39 9.15 10.77
N SER A 89 4.45 9.03 9.85
CA SER A 89 4.48 8.05 8.75
C SER A 89 3.45 8.43 7.68
N GLU A 90 3.00 7.44 6.93
CA GLU A 90 1.89 7.50 5.99
C GLU A 90 0.79 6.51 6.44
N LEU A 91 -0.46 6.91 6.29
CA LEU A 91 -1.64 6.09 6.45
C LEU A 91 -2.31 5.96 5.08
N THR A 92 -2.83 4.79 4.74
CA THR A 92 -3.56 4.61 3.49
C THR A 92 -4.97 4.14 3.74
N ASN A 93 -5.87 4.71 2.95
CA ASN A 93 -7.29 4.48 3.00
C ASN A 93 -7.76 3.98 1.62
N GLY A 94 -8.43 2.83 1.61
CA GLY A 94 -8.96 2.12 0.46
C GLY A 94 -10.23 2.75 -0.09
N GLY A 95 -10.87 3.63 0.66
CA GLY A 95 -11.99 4.46 0.19
C GLY A 95 -13.26 4.38 1.02
N ASP A 96 -13.36 3.41 1.94
CA ASP A 96 -14.51 3.31 2.86
C ASP A 96 -14.32 4.14 4.14
N GLY A 97 -13.15 4.77 4.31
CA GLY A 97 -12.84 5.65 5.41
C GLY A 97 -11.97 5.01 6.49
N LEU A 98 -11.85 5.71 7.61
CA LEU A 98 -11.09 5.26 8.77
C LEU A 98 -12.01 5.01 9.96
N ALA A 99 -11.89 3.84 10.56
CA ALA A 99 -12.48 3.50 11.84
C ALA A 99 -11.48 3.80 12.97
N VAL A 100 -11.97 4.30 14.11
CA VAL A 100 -11.13 4.60 15.27
C VAL A 100 -11.69 3.95 16.53
N PHE A 101 -11.02 2.95 17.08
CA PHE A 101 -11.50 2.18 18.24
C PHE A 101 -10.67 2.47 19.51
N PRO A 102 -11.27 2.42 20.72
CA PRO A 102 -12.70 2.20 20.99
C PRO A 102 -13.53 3.52 20.98
N GLY A 103 -13.02 4.60 20.37
CA GLY A 103 -13.54 5.97 20.55
C GLY A 103 -14.62 6.44 19.58
N PHE A 104 -14.48 6.18 18.29
CA PHE A 104 -15.45 6.60 17.26
C PHE A 104 -16.24 5.39 16.78
N VAL A 105 -17.57 5.53 16.78
CA VAL A 105 -18.50 4.50 16.27
C VAL A 105 -18.91 4.81 14.83
N ASP A 106 -18.52 5.96 14.29
CA ASP A 106 -18.81 6.38 12.91
C ASP A 106 -17.51 6.45 12.10
N ASP A 107 -17.50 5.80 10.94
CA ASP A 107 -16.38 5.80 9.98
C ASP A 107 -16.09 7.23 9.52
N LEU A 108 -14.84 7.66 9.69
CA LEU A 108 -14.33 8.88 9.08
C LEU A 108 -14.23 8.66 7.57
N VAL A 109 -15.26 9.07 6.83
CA VAL A 109 -15.31 8.94 5.37
C VAL A 109 -14.20 9.79 4.74
N LEU A 110 -13.12 9.15 4.34
CA LEU A 110 -12.05 9.78 3.58
C LEU A 110 -12.05 9.24 2.15
N PRO A 111 -11.70 10.07 1.16
CA PRO A 111 -11.40 9.58 -0.17
C PRO A 111 -10.30 8.53 -0.16
N ARG A 112 -10.32 7.62 -1.13
CA ARG A 112 -9.23 6.66 -1.34
C ARG A 112 -7.91 7.43 -1.58
N GLY A 113 -6.87 7.13 -0.82
CA GLY A 113 -5.62 7.87 -0.91
C GLY A 113 -4.59 7.49 0.15
N THR A 114 -3.42 8.10 0.03
CA THR A 114 -2.37 8.05 1.06
C THR A 114 -2.30 9.41 1.75
N TYR A 115 -2.15 9.40 3.06
CA TYR A 115 -2.17 10.58 3.90
C TYR A 115 -0.91 10.60 4.76
N PRO A 116 -0.09 11.67 4.70
CA PRO A 116 0.90 11.91 5.73
C PRO A 116 0.20 11.91 7.09
N VAL A 117 0.70 11.13 8.05
CA VAL A 117 0.09 11.03 9.37
C VAL A 117 1.12 11.30 10.44
N SER A 118 0.71 12.05 11.46
CA SER A 118 1.51 12.24 12.67
C SER A 118 0.67 12.10 13.93
N VAL A 119 1.29 11.62 15.00
CA VAL A 119 0.63 11.43 16.30
C VAL A 119 1.33 12.29 17.35
N TRP A 120 0.53 13.07 18.06
CA TRP A 120 0.95 14.04 19.05
C TRP A 120 0.29 13.75 20.39
N VAL A 121 1.04 13.82 21.47
CA VAL A 121 0.57 13.47 22.82
C VAL A 121 1.06 14.49 23.86
N ASP A 122 0.37 14.56 25.00
CA ASP A 122 0.65 15.48 26.11
C ASP A 122 1.61 14.91 27.18
N ALA A 123 2.16 13.72 26.96
CA ALA A 123 2.95 13.02 27.97
C ALA A 123 4.22 12.36 27.41
N ASP A 124 5.18 12.10 28.30
CA ASP A 124 6.44 11.43 27.98
C ASP A 124 6.36 9.89 28.03
N GLN A 125 5.25 9.35 28.54
CA GLN A 125 5.01 7.91 28.66
C GLN A 125 3.58 7.56 28.25
N PRO A 126 3.34 6.42 27.56
CA PRO A 126 2.02 6.03 27.07
C PRO A 126 0.91 5.95 28.13
N ASN A 127 1.23 5.52 29.35
CA ASN A 127 0.28 5.42 30.46
C ASN A 127 -0.14 6.76 31.06
N ALA A 128 0.60 7.83 30.78
CA ALA A 128 0.33 9.17 31.26
C ALA A 128 -0.42 10.04 30.23
N VAL A 129 -0.64 9.56 29.01
CA VAL A 129 -1.32 10.32 27.93
C VAL A 129 -2.77 10.57 28.30
N ARG A 130 -3.22 11.82 28.22
CA ARG A 130 -4.63 12.22 28.41
C ARG A 130 -5.17 13.04 27.25
N ARG A 131 -4.31 13.58 26.39
CA ARG A 131 -4.65 14.18 25.10
C ARG A 131 -3.83 13.57 23.98
N CYS A 132 -4.50 13.20 22.89
CA CYS A 132 -3.86 12.73 21.67
C CYS A 132 -4.46 13.45 20.45
N VAL A 133 -3.60 13.92 19.56
CA VAL A 133 -3.98 14.48 18.26
C VAL A 133 -3.33 13.66 17.16
N ILE A 134 -4.17 13.11 16.28
CA ILE A 134 -3.74 12.50 15.02
C ILE A 134 -3.94 13.54 13.93
N VAL A 135 -2.86 13.94 13.28
CA VAL A 135 -2.91 14.90 12.18
C VAL A 135 -2.83 14.12 10.88
N LEU A 136 -3.83 14.30 10.02
CA LEU A 136 -3.87 13.78 8.65
C LEU A 136 -3.57 14.91 7.69
N GLY A 137 -2.46 14.83 6.98
CA GLY A 137 -2.08 15.77 5.94
C GLY A 137 -3.00 15.72 4.73
N ASP A 138 -2.62 16.45 3.68
CA ASP A 138 -3.37 16.45 2.42
C ASP A 138 -3.40 15.06 1.79
N GLN A 139 -4.49 14.77 1.07
CA GLN A 139 -4.61 13.54 0.30
C GLN A 139 -3.57 13.52 -0.81
N GLU A 140 -2.74 12.48 -0.80
CA GLU A 140 -1.91 12.10 -1.93
C GLU A 140 -2.58 10.96 -2.72
N PRO A 141 -2.21 10.78 -4.02
CA PRO A 141 -2.65 9.63 -4.78
C PRO A 141 -2.45 8.34 -3.99
N PHE A 142 -3.42 7.43 -4.06
CA PHE A 142 -3.36 6.15 -3.38
C PHE A 142 -2.08 5.40 -3.77
N ARG A 143 -1.21 5.21 -2.79
CA ARG A 143 0.03 4.46 -2.93
C ARG A 143 -0.03 3.34 -1.94
N LEU A 144 -0.06 2.10 -2.38
CA LEU A 144 0.31 1.00 -1.51
C LEU A 144 1.84 1.05 -1.32
N GLY A 145 2.25 1.87 -0.34
CA GLY A 145 3.55 2.09 0.27
C GLY A 145 4.68 1.33 -0.37
N ARG A 146 5.22 1.93 -1.42
CA ARG A 146 6.42 1.44 -2.09
C ARG A 146 6.32 -0.07 -2.42
N SER A 147 5.14 -0.59 -2.77
CA SER A 147 5.01 -1.84 -3.51
C SER A 147 4.48 -1.49 -4.89
N MET A 148 5.35 -1.55 -5.88
CA MET A 148 5.00 -1.40 -7.29
C MET A 148 4.51 -2.77 -7.76
N LEU A 149 3.29 -2.84 -8.29
CA LEU A 149 2.90 -3.97 -9.12
C LEU A 149 3.45 -3.71 -10.52
N VAL A 150 4.51 -4.45 -10.86
CA VAL A 150 5.26 -4.30 -12.11
C VAL A 150 4.86 -5.40 -13.08
N TRP A 151 4.47 -5.01 -14.29
CA TRP A 151 4.36 -5.92 -15.42
C TRP A 151 5.73 -6.13 -16.06
N VAL A 152 6.13 -7.40 -16.20
CA VAL A 152 7.34 -7.80 -16.94
C VAL A 152 6.93 -8.70 -18.10
N ASP A 153 7.20 -8.29 -19.32
CA ASP A 153 6.82 -9.05 -20.51
C ASP A 153 7.56 -10.38 -20.62
N GLY A 154 6.84 -11.45 -20.97
CA GLY A 154 7.42 -12.79 -21.10
C GLY A 154 8.50 -12.85 -22.18
N TRP A 155 8.31 -12.13 -23.30
CA TRP A 155 9.29 -12.10 -24.38
C TRP A 155 10.60 -11.42 -23.97
N GLN A 156 10.57 -10.47 -23.03
CA GLN A 156 11.79 -9.84 -22.52
C GLN A 156 12.63 -10.87 -21.75
N MET A 157 11.99 -11.73 -20.96
CA MET A 157 12.64 -12.82 -20.24
C MET A 157 13.22 -13.90 -21.16
N GLU A 158 12.61 -14.14 -22.32
CA GLU A 158 13.13 -15.09 -23.32
C GLU A 158 14.34 -14.54 -24.10
N CYS A 159 14.42 -13.23 -24.28
CA CYS A 159 15.47 -12.59 -25.08
C CYS A 159 16.73 -12.30 -24.27
N CYS A 160 16.58 -11.52 -23.19
CA CYS A 160 17.71 -10.97 -22.44
C CYS A 160 17.42 -10.70 -20.96
N GLY A 161 16.21 -10.99 -20.47
CA GLY A 161 15.83 -10.76 -19.08
C GLY A 161 16.65 -11.64 -18.13
N GLU A 162 17.11 -11.03 -17.04
CA GLU A 162 17.84 -11.74 -16.00
C GLU A 162 16.86 -12.52 -15.13
N PRO A 163 17.06 -13.84 -14.92
CA PRO A 163 16.22 -14.60 -14.00
C PRO A 163 16.19 -14.00 -12.60
N PHE A 164 15.00 -13.93 -12.00
CA PHE A 164 14.83 -13.43 -10.62
C PHE A 164 13.90 -14.33 -9.81
N THR A 165 14.04 -14.27 -8.50
CA THR A 165 13.24 -15.06 -7.56
C THR A 165 12.67 -14.18 -6.45
N VAL A 166 11.66 -14.68 -5.74
CA VAL A 166 11.18 -14.02 -4.52
C VAL A 166 12.33 -13.83 -3.53
N GLY A 167 12.54 -12.59 -3.11
CA GLY A 167 13.65 -12.17 -2.25
C GLY A 167 14.88 -11.66 -3.00
N SER A 168 14.90 -11.71 -4.34
CA SER A 168 15.97 -11.12 -5.14
C SER A 168 15.93 -9.60 -5.10
N ARG A 169 17.11 -8.97 -5.09
CA ARG A 169 17.27 -7.54 -5.39
C ARG A 169 17.42 -7.39 -6.90
N VAL A 170 16.57 -6.56 -7.51
CA VAL A 170 16.57 -6.27 -8.95
C VAL A 170 16.78 -4.78 -9.18
N GLU A 171 17.31 -4.43 -10.34
CA GLU A 171 17.50 -3.06 -10.80
C GLU A 171 16.86 -2.94 -12.18
N TRP A 172 15.74 -2.22 -12.25
CA TRP A 172 14.85 -2.18 -13.42
C TRP A 172 14.58 -0.77 -13.88
N THR A 173 14.47 -0.57 -15.19
CA THR A 173 13.97 0.70 -15.73
C THR A 173 12.46 0.61 -15.78
N LEU A 174 11.79 1.42 -14.97
CA LEU A 174 10.33 1.36 -14.82
C LEU A 174 9.66 2.57 -15.46
N TYR A 175 8.53 2.35 -16.13
CA TYR A 175 7.66 3.40 -16.63
C TYR A 175 6.25 3.24 -16.06
N GLU A 176 5.55 4.35 -15.84
CA GLU A 176 4.15 4.30 -15.42
C GLU A 176 3.26 3.82 -16.58
N VAL A 177 2.41 2.83 -16.30
CA VAL A 177 1.48 2.30 -17.31
C VAL A 177 0.34 3.31 -17.53
N SER A 178 0.33 3.93 -18.72
CA SER A 178 -0.66 4.95 -19.09
C SER A 178 -1.87 4.42 -19.87
N SER A 179 -1.77 3.26 -20.53
CA SER A 179 -2.88 2.53 -21.15
C SER A 179 -2.88 1.08 -20.68
N ARG A 180 -4.03 0.65 -20.14
CA ARG A 180 -4.24 -0.68 -19.54
C ARG A 180 -5.15 -1.57 -20.38
N ASP A 181 -5.69 -1.07 -21.49
CA ASP A 181 -6.72 -1.71 -22.32
C ASP A 181 -6.36 -3.16 -22.70
N TRP A 182 -5.08 -3.42 -22.96
CA TRP A 182 -4.60 -4.76 -23.30
C TRP A 182 -4.46 -5.66 -22.05
N LEU A 183 -4.01 -5.12 -20.90
CA LEU A 183 -3.98 -5.82 -19.62
C LEU A 183 -5.40 -6.14 -19.16
N ASP A 184 -6.35 -5.23 -19.33
CA ASP A 184 -7.78 -5.45 -19.02
C ASP A 184 -8.30 -6.69 -19.76
N SER A 185 -7.94 -6.83 -21.04
CA SER A 185 -8.38 -7.96 -21.87
C SER A 185 -7.84 -9.33 -21.41
N VAL A 186 -6.72 -9.31 -20.67
CA VAL A 186 -5.97 -10.49 -20.24
C VAL A 186 -6.22 -10.84 -18.77
N LEU A 187 -6.13 -9.85 -17.89
CA LEU A 187 -6.19 -9.95 -16.44
C LEU A 187 -7.59 -9.68 -15.88
N GLY A 188 -8.44 -8.99 -16.65
CA GLY A 188 -9.66 -8.36 -16.15
C GLY A 188 -9.39 -6.96 -15.59
N GLU A 189 -10.42 -6.12 -15.61
CA GLU A 189 -10.38 -4.71 -15.19
C GLU A 189 -9.83 -4.54 -13.76
N GLU A 190 -10.32 -5.36 -12.81
CA GLU A 190 -9.91 -5.30 -11.40
C GLU A 190 -8.38 -5.44 -11.22
N PHE A 191 -7.74 -6.41 -11.87
CA PHE A 191 -6.30 -6.65 -11.73
C PHE A 191 -5.45 -5.69 -12.57
N ALA A 192 -5.97 -5.26 -13.71
CA ALA A 192 -5.25 -4.35 -14.58
C ALA A 192 -5.13 -2.95 -13.94
N GLU A 193 -6.16 -2.50 -13.22
CA GLU A 193 -6.13 -1.26 -12.44
C GLU A 193 -5.03 -1.25 -11.37
N GLU A 194 -4.69 -2.40 -10.80
CA GLU A 194 -3.62 -2.53 -9.80
C GLU A 194 -2.22 -2.38 -10.41
N VAL A 195 -2.04 -2.61 -11.72
CA VAL A 195 -0.72 -2.53 -12.37
C VAL A 195 -0.28 -1.07 -12.42
N THR A 196 0.84 -0.82 -11.74
CA THR A 196 1.39 0.53 -11.56
C THR A 196 2.47 0.86 -12.59
N HIS A 197 3.32 -0.12 -12.91
CA HIS A 197 4.50 0.09 -13.75
C HIS A 197 4.67 -1.04 -14.76
N GLY A 198 5.29 -0.73 -15.89
CA GLY A 198 5.91 -1.70 -16.78
C GLY A 198 7.43 -1.66 -16.62
N GLU A 199 8.05 -2.81 -16.74
CA GLU A 199 9.50 -2.95 -16.87
C GLU A 199 9.88 -2.83 -18.35
N GLU A 200 11.00 -2.18 -18.67
CA GLU A 200 11.52 -2.11 -20.03
C GLU A 200 13.05 -2.23 -20.09
N HIS A 201 13.52 -3.24 -20.83
CA HIS A 201 14.95 -3.52 -21.06
C HIS A 201 15.45 -3.16 -22.47
N HIS A 202 14.57 -2.84 -23.42
CA HIS A 202 14.87 -2.65 -24.85
C HIS A 202 14.72 -1.20 -25.35
N GLY A 203 14.55 -0.24 -24.44
CA GLY A 203 14.52 1.18 -24.79
C GLY A 203 13.19 1.66 -25.38
N GLY A 204 12.09 0.94 -25.14
CA GLY A 204 10.73 1.43 -25.39
C GLY A 204 10.24 2.47 -24.37
N ALA A 205 10.95 2.63 -23.25
CA ALA A 205 10.67 3.61 -22.22
C ALA A 205 11.06 5.01 -22.70
N ALA A 206 10.34 6.03 -22.23
CA ALA A 206 10.67 7.42 -22.53
C ALA A 206 12.09 7.76 -22.08
N ASP A 207 12.78 8.63 -22.83
CA ASP A 207 14.11 9.12 -22.49
C ASP A 207 14.12 9.66 -21.04
N GLY A 208 14.96 9.07 -20.20
CA GLY A 208 15.10 9.46 -18.78
C GLY A 208 14.17 8.74 -17.80
N ALA A 209 13.52 7.63 -18.19
CA ALA A 209 12.82 6.76 -17.25
C ALA A 209 13.74 6.34 -16.09
N PRO A 210 13.26 6.41 -14.82
CA PRO A 210 14.11 6.17 -13.67
C PRO A 210 14.47 4.69 -13.54
N THR A 211 15.75 4.44 -13.26
CA THR A 211 16.20 3.13 -12.78
C THR A 211 15.78 2.97 -11.33
N THR A 212 15.05 1.89 -11.04
CA THR A 212 14.51 1.56 -9.73
C THR A 212 15.18 0.29 -9.20
N VAL A 213 15.79 0.39 -8.03
CA VAL A 213 16.30 -0.78 -7.32
C VAL A 213 15.27 -1.25 -6.30
N GLY A 214 14.94 -2.54 -6.31
CA GLY A 214 13.90 -3.08 -5.44
C GLY A 214 14.09 -4.54 -5.06
N LEU A 215 13.33 -4.96 -4.05
CA LEU A 215 13.27 -6.34 -3.56
C LEU A 215 12.00 -7.00 -4.07
N VAL A 216 12.13 -8.12 -4.77
CA VAL A 216 11.01 -8.93 -5.26
C VAL A 216 10.28 -9.58 -4.07
N ARG A 217 8.99 -9.33 -3.92
CA ARG A 217 8.17 -9.85 -2.81
C ARG A 217 7.26 -11.00 -3.23
N ARG A 218 6.76 -10.96 -4.45
CA ARG A 218 5.90 -11.99 -5.02
C ARG A 218 6.07 -11.99 -6.53
N ILE A 219 5.93 -13.16 -7.13
CA ILE A 219 5.90 -13.32 -8.58
C ILE A 219 4.64 -14.11 -8.92
N ARG A 220 3.87 -13.59 -9.86
CA ARG A 220 2.72 -14.27 -10.46
C ARG A 220 3.00 -14.41 -11.95
N ALA A 221 3.16 -15.63 -12.43
CA ALA A 221 3.20 -15.90 -13.85
C ALA A 221 1.80 -15.68 -14.44
N VAL A 222 1.74 -14.87 -15.48
CA VAL A 222 0.53 -14.64 -16.25
C VAL A 222 0.59 -15.54 -17.46
N VAL A 223 -0.30 -16.52 -17.49
CA VAL A 223 -0.38 -17.48 -18.60
C VAL A 223 -1.73 -17.34 -19.28
N SER A 224 -1.73 -17.31 -20.61
CA SER A 224 -2.92 -17.13 -21.42
C SER A 224 -2.82 -17.99 -22.66
N LYS A 225 -3.96 -18.51 -23.14
CA LYS A 225 -3.94 -19.18 -24.43
C LYS A 225 -3.62 -18.15 -25.48
N VAL A 226 -2.64 -18.44 -26.34
CA VAL A 226 -2.28 -17.53 -27.42
C VAL A 226 -2.95 -17.95 -28.73
N GLY A 227 -3.59 -17.01 -29.40
CA GLY A 227 -4.08 -17.16 -30.76
C GLY A 227 -2.96 -16.93 -31.76
N VAL A 228 -3.10 -17.51 -32.96
CA VAL A 228 -2.18 -17.22 -34.07
C VAL A 228 -2.54 -15.83 -34.60
N GLY A 229 -1.63 -14.87 -34.44
CA GLY A 229 -1.78 -13.52 -35.01
C GLY A 229 -1.84 -13.54 -36.54
N GLN A 230 -2.36 -12.48 -37.16
CA GLN A 230 -2.18 -12.27 -38.61
C GLN A 230 -0.68 -12.27 -38.94
N LEU A 231 -0.29 -12.92 -40.04
CA LEU A 231 1.08 -13.07 -40.52
C LEU A 231 1.96 -11.83 -40.23
N GLY A 232 2.92 -11.99 -39.31
CA GLY A 232 3.89 -10.94 -38.92
C GLY A 232 3.61 -10.27 -37.57
N ALA A 233 2.40 -10.39 -37.01
CA ALA A 233 2.12 -10.06 -35.62
C ALA A 233 2.34 -11.30 -34.75
N GLY A 234 3.04 -11.15 -33.63
CA GLY A 234 3.31 -12.24 -32.70
C GLY A 234 2.04 -12.91 -32.15
N ALA A 235 2.23 -13.97 -31.36
CA ALA A 235 1.14 -14.66 -30.70
C ALA A 235 0.33 -13.67 -29.83
N THR A 236 -0.99 -13.61 -30.01
CA THR A 236 -1.85 -12.65 -29.30
C THR A 236 -2.62 -13.37 -28.19
N PRO A 237 -2.61 -12.89 -26.94
CA PRO A 237 -3.42 -13.49 -25.87
C PRO A 237 -4.90 -13.55 -26.25
N ILE A 238 -5.55 -14.70 -26.02
CA ILE A 238 -6.99 -14.85 -26.20
C ILE A 238 -7.68 -14.23 -24.98
N PRO A 239 -8.57 -13.23 -25.16
CA PRO A 239 -9.25 -12.60 -24.05
C PRO A 239 -9.97 -13.60 -23.14
N ALA A 240 -10.01 -13.30 -21.84
CA ALA A 240 -10.63 -14.14 -20.81
C ALA A 240 -10.06 -15.56 -20.68
N THR A 241 -8.86 -15.84 -21.21
CA THR A 241 -8.13 -17.10 -20.97
C THR A 241 -6.91 -16.94 -20.08
N GLY A 242 -6.62 -15.71 -19.65
CA GLY A 242 -5.57 -15.40 -18.70
C GLY A 242 -5.84 -16.03 -17.34
N ARG A 243 -4.79 -16.59 -16.74
CA ARG A 243 -4.79 -17.04 -15.35
C ARG A 243 -3.48 -16.63 -14.69
N LEU A 244 -3.56 -16.34 -13.40
CA LEU A 244 -2.42 -16.05 -12.55
C LEU A 244 -1.97 -17.33 -11.84
N VAL A 245 -0.68 -17.60 -11.87
CA VAL A 245 -0.05 -18.71 -11.16
C VAL A 245 1.04 -18.14 -10.27
N ASP A 246 0.93 -18.33 -8.95
CA ASP A 246 2.00 -17.98 -8.04
C ASP A 246 3.23 -18.83 -8.31
N VAL A 247 4.39 -18.17 -8.46
CA VAL A 247 5.68 -18.81 -8.70
C VAL A 247 6.74 -18.20 -7.79
N THR A 248 7.79 -18.96 -7.51
CA THR A 248 8.92 -18.49 -6.70
C THR A 248 10.03 -17.88 -7.54
N ASP A 249 10.00 -18.10 -8.84
CA ASP A 249 11.07 -17.84 -9.79
C ASP A 249 10.49 -17.46 -11.16
N ALA A 250 11.18 -16.55 -11.84
CA ALA A 250 10.94 -16.15 -13.22
C ALA A 250 12.24 -16.39 -13.99
N ASP A 251 12.38 -17.58 -14.57
CA ASP A 251 13.65 -18.11 -15.06
C ASP A 251 13.66 -18.54 -16.54
N GLY A 252 12.56 -18.39 -17.27
CA GLY A 252 12.49 -18.71 -18.68
C GLY A 252 11.18 -19.38 -19.09
N PRO A 253 11.01 -19.74 -20.37
CA PRO A 253 9.67 -19.85 -20.94
C PRO A 253 8.87 -21.01 -20.36
N TYR A 254 7.73 -20.66 -19.78
CA TYR A 254 6.65 -21.59 -19.51
C TYR A 254 5.74 -21.66 -20.74
N GLN A 255 5.16 -22.83 -20.99
CA GLN A 255 4.10 -22.94 -22.00
C GLN A 255 2.96 -21.95 -21.67
N ASP A 256 2.53 -21.19 -22.67
CA ASP A 256 1.45 -20.19 -22.57
C ASP A 256 1.79 -18.96 -21.69
N LEU A 257 3.05 -18.75 -21.30
CA LEU A 257 3.47 -17.54 -20.59
C LEU A 257 3.36 -16.32 -21.48
N ILE A 258 2.78 -15.25 -20.94
CA ILE A 258 2.73 -13.94 -21.60
C ILE A 258 3.46 -12.86 -20.80
N GLY A 259 3.68 -13.08 -19.50
CA GLY A 259 4.53 -12.23 -18.67
C GLY A 259 4.38 -12.54 -17.19
N TYR A 260 4.90 -11.64 -16.36
CA TYR A 260 4.86 -11.74 -14.92
C TYR A 260 4.28 -10.47 -14.31
N LEU A 261 3.50 -10.65 -13.25
CA LEU A 261 3.18 -9.60 -12.29
C LEU A 261 4.10 -9.75 -11.10
N VAL A 262 4.84 -8.70 -10.80
CA VAL A 262 5.86 -8.68 -9.76
C VAL A 262 5.51 -7.63 -8.72
N ASP A 263 5.33 -8.08 -7.48
CA ASP A 263 5.23 -7.16 -6.35
C ASP A 263 6.66 -6.74 -6.00
N LEU A 264 7.06 -5.54 -6.43
CA LEU A 264 8.40 -5.01 -6.23
C LEU A 264 8.38 -3.98 -5.11
N ARG A 265 9.27 -4.13 -4.13
CA ARG A 265 9.46 -3.12 -3.08
C ARG A 265 10.71 -2.29 -3.36
N PRO A 266 10.63 -1.02 -3.79
CA PRO A 266 11.80 -0.17 -3.94
C PRO A 266 12.60 -0.08 -2.64
N THR A 267 13.92 -0.10 -2.79
CA THR A 267 14.88 0.12 -1.72
C THR A 267 15.59 1.43 -2.00
N GLU A 268 15.78 2.26 -0.99
CA GLU A 268 16.72 3.38 -1.09
C GLU A 268 18.14 2.80 -1.21
N GLU A 269 18.98 3.41 -2.06
CA GLU A 269 20.41 3.11 -2.12
C GLU A 269 21.14 3.49 -0.84
#